data_AF-A0A5Q0LEI9-F1
#
_entry.id   AF-A0A5Q0LEI9-F1
#
_cell.length_a   1.000
_cell.length_b   1.000
_cell.length_c   1.000
_cell.angle_alpha   90.00
_cell.angle_beta   90.00
_cell.angle_gamma   90.00
#
_symmetry.space_group_name_H-M   'P 1'
#
loop_
_entity.id
_entity.type
_entity.pdbx_description
1 polymer ?
#
loop_
_entity_poly.entity_id
_entity_poly.type
_entity_poly.pdbx_seq_one_letter_code
_entity_poly.pdbx_strand_id
1 'polypeptide(L)'
;MSAHRGLRRAGAFRFAGGVRGRRAGADEQGGADQHVRGRGERGAAGDRGDHAAGDDEGAAVSAGPAGWTARLKTYEGRTATVAAVGRDPVNLPMIRHWCEAMGDTCPAYTGPDAIAPPTMLQAWTMGGLSGQVRRAGPFDDLLGLLDEAGCTSVVATDCEQEYLRPLRPGDEITYDTVIESVSERKTTRLGSGHFVTTRMEVRSAGELVGTHRFRILKYAPAAAGRASARPRPVVNRDNAGFWEGVAAHRLLIQRCAGCGTPRLPWLPGCGACGCLEWDTVAASGEGTVYSYVVMHHPPFPAFDPPYAVGLIELSEGVRIVSNVTGVPYDKVRIGMPVRLEFERYDEELVLPVFRAGDGTEGGGH
;
A
#
# COMPACT_ATOMS: atom_id res chain seq x y z
N MET A 1 0.55 63.61 -18.02
CA MET A 1 1.25 62.99 -16.86
C MET A 1 0.73 61.56 -16.76
N SER A 2 1.36 60.59 -17.43
CA SER A 2 2.34 59.62 -16.87
C SER A 2 1.84 58.93 -15.59
N ALA A 3 1.85 57.61 -15.40
CA ALA A 3 2.56 56.54 -16.11
C ALA A 3 1.99 55.13 -15.79
N HIS A 4 2.30 54.19 -16.68
CA HIS A 4 2.21 52.72 -16.58
C HIS A 4 2.87 52.09 -15.33
N ARG A 5 2.32 50.95 -14.87
CA ARG A 5 2.95 49.70 -14.35
C ARG A 5 1.81 48.79 -13.87
N GLY A 6 1.66 47.50 -14.17
CA GLY A 6 2.52 46.46 -14.73
C GLY A 6 2.05 45.14 -14.08
N LEU A 7 1.21 44.39 -14.81
CA LEU A 7 0.70 43.07 -14.42
C LEU A 7 1.88 42.11 -14.14
N ARG A 8 1.97 41.53 -12.94
CA ARG A 8 2.86 40.40 -12.67
C ARG A 8 2.06 39.10 -12.73
N ARG A 9 2.41 38.25 -13.69
CA ARG A 9 1.98 36.85 -13.79
C ARG A 9 2.44 36.09 -12.55
N ALA A 10 1.53 35.44 -11.84
CA ALA A 10 1.86 34.44 -10.83
C ALA A 10 2.28 33.14 -11.55
N GLY A 11 3.42 32.59 -11.13
CA GLY A 11 4.05 31.43 -11.76
C GLY A 11 3.33 30.12 -11.47
N ALA A 12 3.39 29.20 -12.43
CA ALA A 12 3.00 27.81 -12.29
C ALA A 12 3.86 27.12 -11.21
N PHE A 13 3.22 26.55 -10.19
CA PHE A 13 3.87 25.68 -9.21
C PHE A 13 3.78 24.23 -9.68
N ARG A 14 4.92 23.66 -10.07
CA ARG A 14 5.08 22.20 -10.24
C ARG A 14 5.50 21.62 -8.89
N PHE A 15 4.67 20.75 -8.32
CA PHE A 15 5.08 19.94 -7.18
C PHE A 15 5.75 18.66 -7.68
N ALA A 16 7.08 18.56 -7.53
CA ALA A 16 7.84 17.33 -7.68
C ALA A 16 8.05 16.73 -6.28
N GLY A 17 7.27 15.71 -5.93
CA GLY A 17 7.41 14.98 -4.67
C GLY A 17 8.66 14.09 -4.65
N GLY A 18 9.79 14.64 -4.21
CA GLY A 18 10.99 13.87 -3.87
C GLY A 18 11.13 13.76 -2.36
N VAL A 19 10.89 12.57 -1.79
CA VAL A 19 11.07 12.29 -0.37
C VAL A 19 12.57 12.25 -0.06
N ARG A 20 13.08 13.27 0.65
CA ARG A 20 14.35 13.21 1.39
C ARG A 20 14.07 13.54 2.85
N GLY A 21 14.26 12.54 3.71
CA GLY A 21 14.13 12.68 5.15
C GLY A 21 15.14 13.67 5.72
N ARG A 22 14.68 14.52 6.63
CA ARG A 22 15.53 15.32 7.52
C ARG A 22 15.36 14.80 8.95
N ARG A 23 16.44 14.24 9.48
CA ARG A 23 16.65 14.05 10.93
C ARG A 23 16.87 15.43 11.57
N ALA A 24 16.21 15.68 12.69
CA ALA A 24 16.52 16.81 13.57
C ALA A 24 17.80 16.46 14.36
N GLY A 25 18.78 17.36 14.32
CA GLY A 25 19.97 17.34 15.17
C GLY A 25 19.85 18.42 16.24
N ALA A 26 20.15 18.04 17.48
CA ALA A 26 20.41 18.95 18.58
C ALA A 26 21.87 19.43 18.51
N ASP A 27 22.08 20.69 18.90
CA ASP A 27 23.37 21.34 19.06
C ASP A 27 24.25 20.64 20.10
N GLU A 28 25.53 20.44 19.79
CA GLU A 28 26.64 20.62 20.75
C GLU A 28 27.98 20.80 20.02
N GLN A 29 28.82 21.66 20.60
CA GLN A 29 30.01 22.29 20.03
C GLN A 29 31.25 21.39 20.08
N GLY A 30 32.21 21.59 19.17
CA GLY A 30 33.58 21.08 19.31
C GLY A 30 34.29 20.84 17.98
N GLY A 31 35.27 21.69 17.65
CA GLY A 31 35.95 21.69 16.36
C GLY A 31 37.18 20.78 16.24
N ALA A 32 37.85 20.99 15.10
CA ALA A 32 39.21 20.61 14.68
C ALA A 32 39.29 19.67 13.46
N ASP A 33 39.75 20.29 12.37
CA ASP A 33 40.44 19.76 11.19
C ASP A 33 41.08 18.36 11.30
N GLN A 34 40.92 17.58 10.22
CA GLN A 34 42.07 17.13 9.41
C GLN A 34 41.65 16.37 8.13
N HIS A 35 42.14 16.86 7.00
CA HIS A 35 42.20 16.20 5.70
C HIS A 35 43.24 15.07 5.69
N VAL A 36 42.90 13.88 5.18
CA VAL A 36 43.85 13.01 4.47
C VAL A 36 43.14 12.27 3.32
N ARG A 37 43.72 12.38 2.12
CA ARG A 37 43.37 11.68 0.87
C ARG A 37 44.03 10.30 0.84
N GLY A 38 43.35 9.31 0.24
CA GLY A 38 43.96 8.03 -0.15
C GLY A 38 43.42 7.53 -1.49
N ARG A 39 44.28 7.46 -2.51
CA ARG A 39 44.07 6.81 -3.81
C ARG A 39 44.43 5.32 -3.73
N GLY A 40 43.78 4.50 -4.56
CA GLY A 40 44.22 3.16 -5.00
C GLY A 40 43.15 2.61 -5.95
N GLU A 41 43.25 2.80 -7.27
CA GLU A 41 43.93 1.97 -8.27
C GLU A 41 43.31 0.58 -8.54
N ARG A 42 42.64 0.53 -9.71
CA ARG A 42 42.48 -0.53 -10.73
C ARG A 42 42.83 -1.99 -10.37
N GLY A 43 41.88 -2.87 -10.66
CA GLY A 43 42.09 -4.27 -11.05
C GLY A 43 41.05 -4.68 -12.10
N ALA A 44 41.50 -5.24 -13.22
CA ALA A 44 40.70 -5.62 -14.38
C ALA A 44 40.56 -7.14 -14.51
N ALA A 45 39.51 -7.53 -15.25
CA ALA A 45 39.32 -8.76 -16.04
C ALA A 45 39.01 -10.09 -15.32
N GLY A 46 37.94 -10.73 -15.79
CA GLY A 46 37.54 -12.09 -15.44
C GLY A 46 36.25 -12.48 -16.17
N ASP A 47 36.36 -12.63 -17.49
CA ASP A 47 35.37 -13.22 -18.40
C ASP A 47 35.01 -14.65 -17.95
N ARG A 48 33.71 -15.00 -18.00
CA ARG A 48 33.20 -16.38 -18.08
C ARG A 48 31.67 -16.42 -18.27
N GLY A 49 31.27 -16.68 -19.51
CA GLY A 49 30.39 -17.81 -19.82
C GLY A 49 28.90 -17.54 -19.88
N ASP A 50 28.41 -17.35 -21.10
CA ASP A 50 27.01 -17.55 -21.50
C ASP A 50 26.47 -18.91 -21.02
N HIS A 51 25.41 -18.88 -20.23
CA HIS A 51 24.51 -20.01 -20.08
C HIS A 51 23.15 -19.63 -20.63
N ALA A 52 22.82 -20.31 -21.73
CA ALA A 52 21.60 -20.21 -22.49
C ALA A 52 20.38 -20.24 -21.58
N ALA A 53 19.54 -19.22 -21.73
CA ALA A 53 18.19 -19.21 -21.21
C ALA A 53 17.43 -20.38 -21.86
N GLY A 54 17.02 -21.35 -21.04
CA GLY A 54 16.00 -22.31 -21.43
C GLY A 54 14.67 -21.56 -21.54
N ASP A 55 14.06 -21.68 -22.71
CA ASP A 55 12.74 -21.15 -23.02
C ASP A 55 11.69 -21.77 -22.08
N ASP A 56 11.31 -21.03 -21.04
CA ASP A 56 10.13 -21.32 -20.25
C ASP A 56 8.96 -20.63 -20.96
N GLU A 57 8.16 -21.41 -21.71
CA GLU A 57 6.93 -20.99 -22.36
C GLU A 57 5.90 -20.54 -21.31
N GLY A 58 6.11 -19.34 -20.76
CA GLY A 58 5.10 -18.61 -20.02
C GLY A 58 3.92 -18.37 -20.96
N ALA A 59 2.75 -18.87 -20.58
CA ALA A 59 1.50 -18.73 -21.31
C ALA A 59 1.38 -17.32 -21.90
N ALA A 60 1.52 -17.23 -23.23
CA ALA A 60 1.40 -15.98 -23.96
C ALA A 60 -0.03 -15.47 -23.79
N VAL A 61 -0.22 -14.49 -22.91
CA VAL A 61 -1.47 -13.73 -22.84
C VAL A 61 -1.54 -12.91 -24.13
N SER A 62 -2.41 -13.35 -25.02
CA SER A 62 -2.50 -12.90 -26.41
C SER A 62 -2.45 -11.37 -26.53
N ALA A 63 -1.67 -10.87 -27.50
CA ALA A 63 -1.89 -9.55 -28.07
C ALA A 63 -3.41 -9.42 -28.33
N GLY A 64 -4.04 -8.36 -27.82
CA GLY A 64 -5.49 -8.18 -27.97
C GLY A 64 -5.92 -8.38 -29.43
N PRO A 65 -7.15 -8.83 -29.69
CA PRO A 65 -7.61 -9.20 -31.02
C PRO A 65 -7.31 -8.09 -32.05
N ALA A 66 -7.04 -8.48 -33.30
CA ALA A 66 -6.68 -7.54 -34.36
C ALA A 66 -7.65 -6.33 -34.39
N GLY A 67 -7.10 -5.10 -34.38
CA GLY A 67 -7.89 -3.87 -34.30
C GLY A 67 -8.24 -3.38 -32.89
N TRP A 68 -7.77 -4.07 -31.82
CA TRP A 68 -7.98 -3.70 -30.41
C TRP A 68 -7.62 -2.24 -30.10
N THR A 69 -6.41 -1.82 -30.47
CA THR A 69 -5.95 -0.43 -30.26
C THR A 69 -6.85 0.57 -30.98
N ALA A 70 -7.28 0.26 -32.21
CA ALA A 70 -8.20 1.12 -32.97
C ALA A 70 -9.56 1.22 -32.28
N ARG A 71 -10.08 0.12 -31.72
CA ARG A 71 -11.34 0.11 -30.95
C ARG A 71 -11.25 0.99 -29.71
N LEU A 72 -10.18 0.88 -28.92
CA LEU A 72 -9.96 1.72 -27.75
C LEU A 72 -9.87 3.21 -28.13
N LYS A 73 -9.20 3.53 -29.24
CA LYS A 73 -9.11 4.89 -29.76
C LYS A 73 -10.46 5.52 -30.11
N THR A 74 -11.48 4.72 -30.44
CA THR A 74 -12.83 5.26 -30.71
C THR A 74 -13.52 5.89 -29.49
N TYR A 75 -13.00 5.67 -28.28
CA TYR A 75 -13.49 6.28 -27.05
C TYR A 75 -12.87 7.65 -26.78
N GLU A 76 -11.74 7.99 -27.40
CA GLU A 76 -11.13 9.33 -27.25
C GLU A 76 -12.09 10.41 -27.77
N GLY A 77 -12.24 11.47 -26.99
CA GLY A 77 -13.19 12.56 -27.26
C GLY A 77 -14.64 12.26 -26.90
N ARG A 78 -15.00 11.02 -26.50
CA ARG A 78 -16.36 10.72 -26.03
C ARG A 78 -16.60 11.33 -24.65
N THR A 79 -17.79 11.88 -24.47
CA THR A 79 -18.20 12.44 -23.19
C THR A 79 -18.60 11.30 -22.24
N ALA A 80 -17.83 11.14 -21.17
CA ALA A 80 -18.09 10.20 -20.08
C ALA A 80 -19.28 10.63 -19.20
N THR A 81 -19.48 11.94 -19.06
CA THR A 81 -20.58 12.54 -18.30
C THR A 81 -20.95 13.89 -18.90
N VAL A 82 -22.23 14.11 -19.20
CA VAL A 82 -22.74 15.39 -19.72
C VAL A 82 -23.61 16.04 -18.64
N ALA A 83 -23.32 17.30 -18.32
CA ALA A 83 -24.10 18.16 -17.44
C ALA A 83 -24.54 17.49 -16.14
N ALA A 84 -23.65 16.70 -15.52
CA ALA A 84 -23.97 16.09 -14.23
C ALA A 84 -23.96 17.16 -13.15
N VAL A 85 -24.90 17.03 -12.22
CA VAL A 85 -25.03 17.93 -11.07
C VAL A 85 -24.35 17.28 -9.88
N GLY A 86 -23.58 18.09 -9.14
CA GLY A 86 -23.06 17.70 -7.84
C GLY A 86 -24.20 17.32 -6.91
N ARG A 87 -23.99 16.32 -6.04
CA ARG A 87 -25.07 15.79 -5.21
C ARG A 87 -25.63 16.84 -4.25
N ASP A 88 -24.73 17.63 -3.68
CA ASP A 88 -25.03 18.68 -2.73
C ASP A 88 -24.39 19.97 -3.25
N PRO A 89 -25.05 21.13 -3.05
CA PRO A 89 -24.37 22.40 -3.16
C PRO A 89 -23.15 22.42 -2.24
N VAL A 90 -22.17 23.24 -2.58
CA VAL A 90 -21.03 23.50 -1.70
C VAL A 90 -21.57 23.91 -0.33
N ASN A 91 -21.12 23.25 0.74
CA ASN A 91 -21.72 23.44 2.06
C ASN A 91 -20.69 23.39 3.19
N LEU A 92 -20.95 24.18 4.23
CA LEU A 92 -20.08 24.31 5.40
C LEU A 92 -19.86 22.98 6.16
N PRO A 93 -20.85 22.10 6.35
CA PRO A 93 -20.63 20.82 7.03
C PRO A 93 -19.56 19.96 6.35
N MET A 94 -19.62 19.80 5.02
CA MET A 94 -18.62 19.04 4.28
C MET A 94 -17.25 19.71 4.29
N ILE A 95 -17.18 21.04 4.16
CA ILE A 95 -15.92 21.80 4.28
C ILE A 95 -15.27 21.54 5.63
N ARG A 96 -16.04 21.69 6.72
CA ARG A 96 -15.54 21.48 8.09
C ARG A 96 -14.98 20.07 8.26
N HIS A 97 -15.74 19.03 7.88
CA HIS A 97 -15.30 17.64 8.05
C HIS A 97 -14.08 17.31 7.20
N TRP A 98 -13.98 17.87 5.98
CA TRP A 98 -12.80 17.71 5.15
C TRP A 98 -11.57 18.38 5.80
N CYS A 99 -11.71 19.60 6.29
CA CYS A 99 -10.64 20.32 6.99
C CYS A 99 -10.17 19.59 8.25
N GLU A 100 -11.09 19.08 9.07
CA GLU A 100 -10.78 18.28 10.25
C GLU A 100 -9.99 17.01 9.89
N ALA A 101 -10.43 16.27 8.87
CA ALA A 101 -9.77 15.05 8.43
C ALA A 101 -8.38 15.31 7.82
N MET A 102 -8.21 16.43 7.11
CA MET A 102 -6.95 16.83 6.50
C MET A 102 -6.01 17.57 7.46
N GLY A 103 -6.49 17.96 8.65
CA GLY A 103 -5.76 18.80 9.59
C GLY A 103 -5.50 20.22 9.05
N ASP A 104 -6.31 20.70 8.10
CA ASP A 104 -6.15 22.02 7.49
C ASP A 104 -6.96 23.07 8.27
N THR A 105 -6.25 23.98 8.93
CA THR A 105 -6.81 25.01 9.82
C THR A 105 -6.87 26.40 9.19
N CYS A 106 -6.77 26.50 7.86
CA CYS A 106 -6.81 27.79 7.16
C CYS A 106 -8.09 28.59 7.52
N PRO A 107 -7.97 29.83 8.03
CA PRO A 107 -9.12 30.62 8.45
C PRO A 107 -10.14 30.91 7.34
N ALA A 108 -9.69 30.93 6.08
CA ALA A 108 -10.53 31.19 4.90
C ALA A 108 -11.66 30.17 4.70
N TYR A 109 -11.60 29.01 5.35
CA TYR A 109 -12.59 27.94 5.21
C TYR A 109 -13.69 27.98 6.28
N THR A 110 -13.66 29.00 7.15
CA THR A 110 -14.57 29.13 8.29
C THR A 110 -15.32 30.46 8.29
N GLY A 111 -16.44 30.52 8.99
CA GLY A 111 -17.24 31.74 9.12
C GLY A 111 -18.19 32.01 7.94
N PRO A 112 -18.85 33.19 7.92
CA PRO A 112 -19.89 33.53 6.95
C PRO A 112 -19.36 33.70 5.52
N ASP A 113 -18.11 34.13 5.36
CA ASP A 113 -17.47 34.36 4.06
C ASP A 113 -16.59 33.20 3.59
N ALA A 114 -16.78 32.02 4.20
CA ALA A 114 -15.97 30.84 3.93
C ALA A 114 -15.91 30.52 2.44
N ILE A 115 -14.74 30.09 1.99
CA ILE A 115 -14.55 29.43 0.70
C ILE A 115 -14.32 27.94 0.94
N ALA A 116 -14.68 27.11 -0.03
CA ALA A 116 -14.25 25.71 0.01
C ALA A 116 -12.73 25.63 -0.27
N PRO A 117 -11.98 24.78 0.45
CA PRO A 117 -10.61 24.43 0.07
C PRO A 117 -10.55 24.06 -1.41
N PRO A 118 -9.66 24.64 -2.22
CA PRO A 118 -9.61 24.36 -3.66
C PRO A 118 -9.47 22.86 -3.97
N THR A 119 -8.72 22.13 -3.14
CA THR A 119 -8.52 20.67 -3.22
C THR A 119 -9.79 19.84 -3.00
N MET A 120 -10.90 20.46 -2.58
CA MET A 120 -12.21 19.81 -2.54
C MET A 120 -12.93 19.82 -3.89
N LEU A 121 -12.34 20.35 -4.97
CA LEU A 121 -12.99 20.46 -6.29
C LEU A 121 -13.67 19.14 -6.73
N GLN A 122 -12.97 18.01 -6.59
CA GLN A 122 -13.52 16.70 -6.94
C GLN A 122 -14.56 16.18 -5.93
N ALA A 123 -14.46 16.54 -4.64
CA ALA A 123 -15.35 16.05 -3.59
C ALA A 123 -16.82 16.37 -3.88
N TRP A 124 -17.09 17.53 -4.50
CA TRP A 124 -18.44 17.96 -4.89
C TRP A 124 -19.02 17.19 -6.09
N THR A 125 -18.19 16.43 -6.81
CA THR A 125 -18.57 15.66 -8.00
C THR A 125 -18.62 14.14 -7.75
N MET A 126 -18.26 13.70 -6.54
CA MET A 126 -18.22 12.28 -6.19
C MET A 126 -19.62 11.67 -6.04
N GLY A 127 -19.80 10.44 -6.54
CA GLY A 127 -21.08 9.72 -6.47
C GLY A 127 -21.50 9.20 -5.09
N GLY A 128 -20.60 9.25 -4.10
CA GLY A 128 -20.86 8.77 -2.73
C GLY A 128 -21.03 7.25 -2.61
N LEU A 129 -21.34 6.78 -1.40
CA LEU A 129 -21.42 5.34 -1.04
C LEU A 129 -22.54 4.59 -1.76
N SER A 130 -23.69 5.23 -1.97
CA SER A 130 -24.85 4.61 -2.63
C SER A 130 -24.67 4.48 -4.15
N GLY A 131 -23.58 5.01 -4.70
CA GLY A 131 -23.44 5.29 -6.11
C GLY A 131 -24.41 6.40 -6.54
N GLN A 132 -23.97 7.24 -7.45
CA GLN A 132 -24.92 8.05 -8.21
C GLN A 132 -25.59 7.07 -9.18
N VAL A 133 -26.92 7.13 -9.36
CA VAL A 133 -27.61 6.36 -10.41
C VAL A 133 -27.17 6.95 -11.76
N ARG A 134 -25.95 6.62 -12.18
CA ARG A 134 -25.41 6.93 -13.48
C ARG A 134 -25.88 5.83 -14.40
N ARG A 135 -26.52 6.20 -15.52
CA ARG A 135 -26.59 5.28 -16.64
C ARG A 135 -25.15 4.96 -17.06
N ALA A 136 -24.87 3.69 -17.33
CA ALA A 136 -23.57 3.26 -17.87
C ALA A 136 -23.20 4.17 -19.03
N GLY A 137 -22.09 4.89 -18.87
CA GLY A 137 -21.60 5.86 -19.84
C GLY A 137 -20.45 5.28 -20.66
N PRO A 138 -19.97 6.00 -21.69
CA PRO A 138 -18.84 5.56 -22.51
C PRO A 138 -17.57 5.22 -21.71
N PHE A 139 -17.40 5.80 -20.53
CA PHE A 139 -16.28 5.47 -19.64
C PHE A 139 -16.46 4.12 -18.95
N ASP A 140 -17.67 3.80 -18.47
CA ASP A 140 -17.97 2.50 -17.87
C ASP A 140 -17.85 1.38 -18.92
N ASP A 141 -18.33 1.64 -20.15
CA ASP A 141 -18.16 0.73 -21.29
C ASP A 141 -16.68 0.48 -21.62
N LEU A 142 -15.85 1.54 -21.60
CA LEU A 142 -14.41 1.42 -21.82
C LEU A 142 -13.75 0.58 -20.72
N LEU A 143 -14.12 0.80 -19.45
CA LEU A 143 -13.58 0.04 -18.33
C LEU A 143 -14.01 -1.43 -18.41
N GLY A 144 -15.28 -1.71 -18.71
CA GLY A 144 -15.78 -3.07 -18.92
C GLY A 144 -15.07 -3.79 -20.06
N LEU A 145 -14.83 -3.09 -21.18
CA LEU A 145 -14.05 -3.62 -22.29
C LEU A 145 -12.61 -3.97 -21.87
N LEU A 146 -11.97 -3.11 -21.07
CA LEU A 146 -10.63 -3.37 -20.55
C LEU A 146 -10.63 -4.54 -19.55
N ASP A 147 -11.67 -4.67 -18.72
CA ASP A 147 -11.85 -5.80 -17.80
C ASP A 147 -11.99 -7.13 -18.57
N GLU A 148 -12.81 -7.17 -19.63
CA GLU A 148 -12.97 -8.34 -20.51
C GLU A 148 -11.64 -8.75 -21.18
N ALA A 149 -10.74 -7.79 -21.43
CA ALA A 149 -9.40 -8.05 -21.96
C ALA A 149 -8.35 -8.40 -20.88
N GLY A 150 -8.80 -8.71 -19.66
CA GLY A 150 -7.97 -9.15 -18.54
C GLY A 150 -7.35 -8.01 -17.73
N CYS A 151 -7.63 -6.74 -18.05
CA CYS A 151 -7.14 -5.59 -17.29
C CYS A 151 -8.02 -5.30 -16.07
N THR A 152 -8.13 -6.27 -15.15
CA THR A 152 -9.10 -6.23 -14.05
C THR A 152 -8.76 -5.22 -12.96
N SER A 153 -7.48 -4.85 -12.81
CA SER A 153 -7.01 -3.96 -11.75
C SER A 153 -6.85 -2.53 -12.20
N VAL A 154 -7.10 -1.56 -11.30
CA VAL A 154 -7.01 -0.12 -11.57
C VAL A 154 -6.17 0.58 -10.51
N VAL A 155 -5.37 1.55 -10.92
CA VAL A 155 -4.65 2.44 -10.01
C VAL A 155 -4.65 3.86 -10.57
N ALA A 156 -4.84 4.85 -9.71
CA ALA A 156 -4.65 6.25 -10.08
C ALA A 156 -3.15 6.54 -10.16
N THR A 157 -2.69 7.13 -11.26
CA THR A 157 -1.26 7.43 -11.46
C THR A 157 -0.98 8.92 -11.40
N ASP A 158 -1.91 9.76 -11.86
CA ASP A 158 -1.71 11.21 -11.93
C ASP A 158 -3.03 11.95 -11.74
N CYS A 159 -2.94 13.10 -11.08
CA CYS A 159 -4.04 14.02 -10.84
C CYS A 159 -3.50 15.45 -11.01
N GLU A 160 -4.04 16.18 -11.97
CA GLU A 160 -3.75 17.59 -12.21
C GLU A 160 -5.05 18.38 -12.04
N GLN A 161 -5.04 19.41 -11.21
CA GLN A 161 -6.19 20.28 -10.98
C GLN A 161 -5.79 21.73 -11.19
N GLU A 162 -6.63 22.46 -11.92
CA GLU A 162 -6.52 23.91 -12.07
C GLU A 162 -7.73 24.56 -11.41
N TYR A 163 -7.48 25.56 -10.57
CA TYR A 163 -8.51 26.28 -9.83
C TYR A 163 -8.58 27.71 -10.36
N LEU A 164 -9.70 28.05 -11.00
CA LEU A 164 -9.89 29.35 -11.64
C LEU A 164 -10.58 30.35 -10.70
N ARG A 165 -11.54 29.86 -9.90
CA ARG A 165 -12.18 30.64 -8.84
C ARG A 165 -12.44 29.81 -7.60
N PRO A 166 -12.44 30.43 -6.40
CA PRO A 166 -12.90 29.75 -5.19
C PRO A 166 -14.39 29.43 -5.30
N LEU A 167 -14.77 28.29 -4.74
CA LEU A 167 -16.15 27.89 -4.53
C LEU A 167 -16.64 28.40 -3.18
N ARG A 168 -17.93 28.74 -3.09
CA ARG A 168 -18.54 29.27 -1.86
C ARG A 168 -19.73 28.42 -1.41
N PRO A 169 -20.02 28.35 -0.10
CA PRO A 169 -21.25 27.73 0.38
C PRO A 169 -22.48 28.26 -0.36
N GLY A 170 -23.31 27.35 -0.88
CA GLY A 170 -24.45 27.64 -1.74
C GLY A 170 -24.19 27.49 -3.24
N ASP A 171 -22.92 27.41 -3.69
CA ASP A 171 -22.60 27.18 -5.10
C ASP A 171 -23.12 25.80 -5.54
N GLU A 172 -24.01 25.78 -6.53
CA GLU A 172 -24.42 24.55 -7.20
C GLU A 172 -23.39 24.16 -8.27
N ILE A 173 -22.92 22.92 -8.18
CA ILE A 173 -21.88 22.40 -9.06
C ILE A 173 -22.49 21.62 -10.22
N THR A 174 -22.02 21.92 -11.42
CA THR A 174 -22.24 21.10 -12.62
C THR A 174 -20.91 20.70 -13.21
N TYR A 175 -20.84 19.55 -13.88
CA TYR A 175 -19.60 19.10 -14.47
C TYR A 175 -19.81 18.24 -15.70
N ASP A 176 -18.84 18.34 -16.60
CA ASP A 176 -18.71 17.52 -17.80
C ASP A 176 -17.40 16.76 -17.73
N THR A 177 -17.38 15.52 -18.21
CA THR A 177 -16.14 14.73 -18.26
C THR A 177 -15.99 14.14 -19.64
N VAL A 178 -14.80 14.28 -20.22
CA VAL A 178 -14.42 13.67 -21.50
C VAL A 178 -13.32 12.64 -21.29
N ILE A 179 -13.37 11.55 -22.05
CA ILE A 179 -12.24 10.62 -22.20
C ILE A 179 -11.24 11.31 -23.12
N GLU A 180 -10.18 11.86 -22.54
CA GLU A 180 -9.23 12.67 -23.30
C GLU A 180 -8.24 11.82 -24.08
N SER A 181 -7.73 10.74 -23.47
CA SER A 181 -6.86 9.81 -24.16
C SER A 181 -6.89 8.40 -23.57
N VAL A 182 -6.63 7.42 -24.43
CA VAL A 182 -6.35 6.04 -24.10
C VAL A 182 -5.01 5.67 -24.73
N SER A 183 -4.05 5.27 -23.90
CA SER A 183 -2.72 4.91 -24.39
C SER A 183 -2.74 3.57 -25.12
N GLU A 184 -1.71 3.32 -25.92
CA GLU A 184 -1.34 1.95 -26.27
C GLU A 184 -1.05 1.12 -25.03
N ARG A 185 -0.97 -0.21 -25.19
CA ARG A 185 -0.61 -1.10 -24.10
C ARG A 185 0.79 -0.77 -23.60
N LYS A 186 0.94 -0.61 -22.28
CA LYS A 186 2.21 -0.37 -21.60
C LYS A 186 2.41 -1.41 -20.52
N THR A 187 3.64 -1.90 -20.42
CA THR A 187 4.07 -2.80 -19.34
C THR A 187 4.70 -1.96 -18.22
N THR A 188 4.20 -2.14 -17.00
CA THR A 188 4.70 -1.49 -15.79
C THR A 188 5.08 -2.55 -14.75
N ARG A 189 5.65 -2.15 -13.61
CA ARG A 189 5.91 -3.07 -12.49
C ARG A 189 4.64 -3.72 -11.94
N LEU A 190 3.48 -3.03 -12.01
CA LEU A 190 2.21 -3.56 -11.54
C LEU A 190 1.59 -4.57 -12.52
N GLY A 191 1.98 -4.49 -13.80
CA GLY A 191 1.44 -5.33 -14.86
C GLY A 191 1.31 -4.59 -16.18
N SER A 192 0.71 -5.28 -17.15
CA SER A 192 0.49 -4.75 -18.49
C SER A 192 -0.92 -4.20 -18.64
N GLY A 193 -1.05 -2.98 -19.14
CA GLY A 193 -2.35 -2.32 -19.20
C GLY A 193 -2.39 -1.09 -20.10
N HIS A 194 -3.46 -0.32 -19.96
CA HIS A 194 -3.69 0.92 -20.69
C HIS A 194 -3.86 2.08 -19.71
N PHE A 195 -3.22 3.21 -20.01
CA PHE A 195 -3.50 4.45 -19.32
C PHE A 195 -4.75 5.07 -19.94
N VAL A 196 -5.70 5.47 -19.10
CA VAL A 196 -6.89 6.21 -19.49
C VAL A 196 -6.84 7.56 -18.79
N THR A 197 -6.88 8.63 -19.58
CA THR A 197 -6.90 9.99 -19.06
C THR A 197 -8.28 10.59 -19.31
N THR A 198 -8.90 11.07 -18.23
CA THR A 198 -10.16 11.82 -18.29
C THR A 198 -9.91 13.27 -17.94
N ARG A 199 -10.62 14.18 -18.61
CA ARG A 199 -10.60 15.60 -18.28
C ARG A 199 -12.01 16.03 -17.89
N MET A 200 -12.14 16.54 -16.68
CA MET A 200 -13.36 17.08 -16.14
C MET A 200 -13.30 18.60 -16.09
N GLU A 201 -14.38 19.23 -16.52
CA GLU A 201 -14.62 20.67 -16.36
C GLU A 201 -15.72 20.85 -15.33
N VAL A 202 -15.42 21.60 -14.28
CA VAL A 202 -16.37 21.89 -13.20
C VAL A 202 -16.86 23.31 -13.36
N ARG A 203 -18.17 23.50 -13.28
CA ARG A 203 -18.87 24.77 -13.46
C ARG A 203 -19.77 25.05 -12.27
N SER A 204 -20.01 26.32 -12.00
CA SER A 204 -21.08 26.76 -11.09
C SER A 204 -21.65 28.06 -11.63
N ALA A 205 -22.99 28.15 -11.61
CA ALA A 205 -23.75 29.18 -12.34
C ALA A 205 -23.37 29.30 -13.85
N GLY A 206 -23.00 28.18 -14.48
CA GLY A 206 -22.57 28.14 -15.89
C GLY A 206 -21.12 28.57 -16.14
N GLU A 207 -20.43 29.14 -15.15
CA GLU A 207 -19.05 29.60 -15.28
C GLU A 207 -18.05 28.51 -14.86
N LEU A 208 -16.94 28.38 -15.61
CA LEU A 208 -15.88 27.42 -15.32
C LEU A 208 -15.14 27.80 -14.02
N VAL A 209 -15.09 26.87 -13.07
CA VAL A 209 -14.47 27.10 -11.75
C VAL A 209 -13.15 26.39 -11.57
N GLY A 210 -13.00 25.28 -12.29
CA GLY A 210 -11.77 24.51 -12.28
C GLY A 210 -11.81 23.36 -13.27
N THR A 211 -10.64 22.79 -13.51
CA THR A 211 -10.46 21.61 -14.34
C THR A 211 -9.78 20.52 -13.53
N HIS A 212 -10.08 19.27 -13.86
CA HIS A 212 -9.45 18.11 -13.24
C HIS A 212 -9.09 17.09 -14.31
N ARG A 213 -7.79 16.93 -14.57
CA ARG A 213 -7.24 15.92 -15.46
C ARG A 213 -6.74 14.76 -14.62
N PHE A 214 -7.36 13.60 -14.79
CA PHE A 214 -7.11 12.42 -13.98
C PHE A 214 -6.66 11.27 -14.87
N ARG A 215 -5.54 10.63 -14.50
CA ARG A 215 -5.00 9.48 -15.24
C ARG A 215 -5.02 8.25 -14.35
N ILE A 216 -5.62 7.19 -14.87
CA ILE A 216 -5.58 5.86 -14.29
C ILE A 216 -4.78 4.92 -15.18
N LEU A 217 -4.21 3.88 -14.58
CA LEU A 217 -3.75 2.69 -15.26
C LEU A 217 -4.74 1.57 -14.97
N LYS A 218 -5.38 1.04 -16.01
CA LYS A 218 -6.19 -0.17 -15.96
C LYS A 218 -5.33 -1.31 -16.53
N TYR A 219 -5.02 -2.31 -15.73
CA TYR A 219 -3.97 -3.28 -16.01
C TYR A 219 -4.34 -4.71 -15.61
N ALA A 220 -3.80 -5.66 -16.36
CA ALA A 220 -3.73 -7.05 -15.95
C ALA A 220 -2.62 -7.12 -14.91
N PRO A 221 -2.91 -7.50 -13.65
CA PRO A 221 -1.87 -7.71 -12.65
C PRO A 221 -0.80 -8.59 -13.27
N ALA A 222 0.47 -8.20 -13.12
CA ALA A 222 1.53 -9.17 -13.37
C ALA A 222 1.16 -10.41 -12.55
N ALA A 223 1.08 -11.58 -13.19
CA ALA A 223 0.94 -12.82 -12.45
C ALA A 223 1.94 -12.74 -11.31
N ALA A 224 1.47 -12.93 -10.07
CA ALA A 224 2.38 -13.14 -8.97
C ALA A 224 3.25 -14.30 -9.44
N GLY A 225 4.47 -14.00 -9.90
CA GLY A 225 5.43 -15.04 -10.22
C GLY A 225 5.47 -15.95 -9.01
N ARG A 226 5.41 -17.26 -9.22
CA ARG A 226 5.55 -18.35 -8.23
C ARG A 226 5.68 -17.81 -6.81
N ALA A 227 4.64 -17.99 -5.96
CA ALA A 227 4.60 -17.62 -4.54
C ALA A 227 5.91 -16.99 -4.08
N SER A 228 5.99 -15.66 -4.11
CA SER A 228 7.26 -14.95 -3.89
C SER A 228 7.89 -15.49 -2.63
N ALA A 229 9.20 -15.77 -2.66
CA ALA A 229 9.93 -16.33 -1.52
C ALA A 229 9.48 -15.65 -0.21
N ARG A 230 9.23 -16.46 0.83
CA ARG A 230 8.78 -15.97 2.14
C ARG A 230 9.70 -14.83 2.62
N PRO A 231 9.15 -13.73 3.16
CA PRO A 231 9.98 -12.62 3.63
C PRO A 231 11.02 -13.12 4.63
N ARG A 232 12.29 -12.79 4.37
CA ARG A 232 13.38 -13.14 5.28
C ARG A 232 13.26 -12.32 6.55
N PRO A 233 13.45 -12.92 7.73
CA PRO A 233 13.54 -12.17 8.97
C PRO A 233 14.69 -11.15 8.94
N VAL A 234 14.46 -9.99 9.54
CA VAL A 234 15.54 -9.03 9.79
C VAL A 234 16.31 -9.49 11.02
N VAL A 235 17.46 -10.11 10.78
CA VAL A 235 18.36 -10.58 11.83
C VAL A 235 19.32 -9.46 12.22
N ASN A 236 19.43 -9.20 13.52
CA ASN A 236 20.38 -8.27 14.12
C ASN A 236 21.08 -8.93 15.31
N ARG A 237 22.00 -8.22 15.95
CA ARG A 237 22.76 -8.72 17.10
C ARG A 237 21.87 -9.23 18.24
N ASP A 238 20.73 -8.57 18.48
CA ASP A 238 19.89 -8.82 19.66
C ASP A 238 18.93 -10.00 19.47
N ASN A 239 18.63 -10.37 18.22
CA ASN A 239 17.74 -11.50 17.89
C ASN A 239 18.44 -12.66 17.15
N ALA A 240 19.75 -12.58 16.90
CA ALA A 240 20.50 -13.62 16.20
C ALA A 240 20.35 -15.00 16.88
N GLY A 241 20.48 -15.07 18.20
CA GLY A 241 20.35 -16.32 18.95
C GLY A 241 18.97 -16.98 18.85
N PHE A 242 17.90 -16.19 18.67
CA PHE A 242 16.57 -16.72 18.38
C PHE A 242 16.55 -17.44 17.03
N TRP A 243 17.09 -16.79 15.99
CA TRP A 243 17.09 -17.35 14.62
C TRP A 243 18.07 -18.51 14.46
N GLU A 244 19.22 -18.50 15.15
CA GLU A 244 20.12 -19.66 15.26
C GLU A 244 19.42 -20.86 15.91
N GLY A 245 18.65 -20.61 16.97
CA GLY A 245 17.78 -21.62 17.58
C GLY A 245 16.77 -22.20 16.58
N VAL A 246 16.03 -21.33 15.89
CA VAL A 246 15.05 -21.73 14.87
C VAL A 246 15.69 -22.56 13.75
N ALA A 247 16.85 -22.14 13.24
CA ALA A 247 17.59 -22.89 12.22
C ALA A 247 18.04 -24.28 12.72
N ALA A 248 18.33 -24.40 14.01
CA ALA A 248 18.63 -25.66 14.70
C ALA A 248 17.37 -26.40 15.20
N HIS A 249 16.17 -26.01 14.77
CA HIS A 249 14.88 -26.60 15.18
C HIS A 249 14.65 -26.58 16.70
N ARG A 250 15.06 -25.50 17.36
CA ARG A 250 14.85 -25.26 18.80
C ARG A 250 14.33 -23.84 19.03
N LEU A 251 13.13 -23.72 19.62
CA LEU A 251 12.59 -22.40 19.97
C LEU A 251 13.18 -21.97 21.31
N LEU A 252 14.13 -21.05 21.27
CA LEU A 252 14.82 -20.55 22.46
C LEU A 252 14.14 -19.29 23.01
N ILE A 253 13.77 -19.34 24.28
CA ILE A 253 13.22 -18.22 25.04
C ILE A 253 14.35 -17.58 25.83
N GLN A 254 14.51 -16.27 25.71
CA GLN A 254 15.51 -15.52 26.46
C GLN A 254 15.07 -15.42 27.92
N ARG A 255 15.96 -15.69 28.87
CA ARG A 255 15.67 -15.62 30.31
C ARG A 255 16.70 -14.74 31.02
N CYS A 256 16.22 -13.82 31.85
CA CYS A 256 17.08 -12.90 32.58
C CYS A 256 17.97 -13.64 33.60
N ALA A 257 19.28 -13.40 33.57
CA ALA A 257 20.19 -14.02 34.54
C ALA A 257 20.05 -13.41 35.95
N GLY A 258 19.53 -12.18 36.07
CA GLY A 258 19.33 -11.50 37.35
C GLY A 258 18.03 -11.87 38.06
N CYS A 259 16.90 -11.92 37.36
CA CYS A 259 15.57 -12.16 37.96
C CYS A 259 14.83 -13.38 37.43
N GLY A 260 15.40 -14.13 36.49
CA GLY A 260 14.78 -15.34 35.94
C GLY A 260 13.58 -15.10 35.02
N THR A 261 13.19 -13.84 34.75
CA THR A 261 12.02 -13.53 33.92
C THR A 261 12.25 -13.99 32.46
N PRO A 262 11.40 -14.88 31.91
CA PRO A 262 11.43 -15.24 30.50
C PRO A 262 10.88 -14.09 29.65
N ARG A 263 11.37 -13.94 28.42
CA ARG A 263 10.92 -12.87 27.52
C ARG A 263 10.96 -13.29 26.05
N LEU A 264 9.94 -12.84 25.34
CA LEU A 264 9.81 -12.87 23.90
C LEU A 264 8.99 -11.64 23.47
N PRO A 265 9.38 -10.89 22.41
CA PRO A 265 10.58 -11.05 21.58
C PRO A 265 11.90 -10.86 22.37
N TRP A 266 13.02 -11.29 21.78
CA TRP A 266 14.35 -11.09 22.37
C TRP A 266 14.69 -9.59 22.44
N LEU A 267 15.29 -9.18 23.55
CA LEU A 267 15.65 -7.79 23.85
C LEU A 267 17.03 -7.71 24.50
N PRO A 268 17.79 -6.60 24.30
CA PRO A 268 19.15 -6.45 24.83
C PRO A 268 19.23 -6.31 26.35
N GLY A 269 18.10 -6.07 27.03
CA GLY A 269 18.04 -5.94 28.48
C GLY A 269 16.70 -6.37 29.06
N CYS A 270 16.68 -6.68 30.34
CA CYS A 270 15.47 -7.08 31.05
C CYS A 270 14.58 -5.87 31.38
N GLY A 271 13.34 -5.87 30.87
CA GLY A 271 12.35 -4.83 31.20
C GLY A 271 11.83 -4.86 32.65
N ALA A 272 12.13 -5.91 33.42
CA ALA A 272 11.69 -6.04 34.82
C ALA A 272 12.74 -5.52 35.82
N CYS A 273 14.01 -5.88 35.66
CA CYS A 273 15.08 -5.53 36.61
C CYS A 273 16.25 -4.74 36.00
N GLY A 274 16.27 -4.51 34.69
CA GLY A 274 17.34 -3.78 34.00
C GLY A 274 18.63 -4.57 33.73
N CYS A 275 18.72 -5.84 34.16
CA CYS A 275 19.90 -6.68 33.90
C CYS A 275 20.12 -6.87 32.39
N LEU A 276 21.39 -6.75 31.95
CA LEU A 276 21.81 -6.95 30.56
C LEU A 276 22.23 -8.39 30.26
N GLU A 277 22.48 -9.19 31.31
CA GLU A 277 22.89 -10.59 31.20
C GLU A 277 21.67 -11.52 31.11
N TRP A 278 21.79 -12.55 30.29
CA TRP A 278 20.72 -13.52 30.06
C TRP A 278 21.26 -14.88 29.63
N ASP A 279 20.46 -15.91 29.90
CA ASP A 279 20.61 -17.25 29.34
C ASP A 279 19.39 -17.59 28.48
N THR A 280 19.30 -18.85 28.04
CA THR A 280 18.16 -19.32 27.23
C THR A 280 17.55 -20.57 27.84
N VAL A 281 16.24 -20.71 27.65
CA VAL A 281 15.49 -21.92 27.96
C VAL A 281 14.80 -22.37 26.68
N ALA A 282 14.88 -23.66 26.36
CA ALA A 282 14.15 -24.22 25.23
C ALA A 282 12.66 -24.31 25.58
N ALA A 283 11.80 -23.80 24.69
CA ALA A 283 10.36 -23.97 24.84
C ALA A 283 9.99 -25.46 24.70
N SER A 284 9.02 -25.90 25.49
CA SER A 284 8.36 -27.20 25.38
C SER A 284 7.72 -27.43 24.00
N GLY A 285 7.36 -26.34 23.33
CA GLY A 285 6.65 -26.34 22.05
C GLY A 285 5.13 -26.46 22.20
N GLU A 286 4.61 -26.52 23.42
CA GLU A 286 3.18 -26.48 23.68
C GLU A 286 2.69 -25.03 23.81
N GLY A 287 1.50 -24.76 23.28
CA GLY A 287 0.87 -23.45 23.42
C GLY A 287 -0.62 -23.46 23.13
N THR A 288 -1.24 -22.30 23.30
CA THR A 288 -2.66 -22.08 22.99
C THR A 288 -2.83 -20.81 22.16
N VAL A 289 -3.82 -20.80 21.27
CA VAL A 289 -4.16 -19.59 20.51
C VAL A 289 -4.76 -18.56 21.46
N TYR A 290 -3.98 -17.54 21.84
CA TYR A 290 -4.47 -16.44 22.69
C TYR A 290 -5.35 -15.47 21.91
N SER A 291 -4.96 -15.15 20.67
CA SER A 291 -5.74 -14.35 19.72
C SER A 291 -5.30 -14.69 18.30
N TYR A 292 -6.10 -14.34 17.28
CA TYR A 292 -5.72 -14.56 15.88
C TYR A 292 -6.38 -13.54 14.96
N VAL A 293 -5.80 -13.36 13.77
CA VAL A 293 -6.38 -12.63 12.65
C VAL A 293 -6.40 -13.52 11.42
N VAL A 294 -7.40 -13.34 10.55
CA VAL A 294 -7.48 -14.00 9.24
C VAL A 294 -7.23 -12.97 8.16
N MET A 295 -6.18 -13.16 7.37
CA MET A 295 -5.84 -12.25 6.28
C MET A 295 -6.58 -12.67 5.01
N HIS A 296 -7.52 -11.83 4.55
CA HIS A 296 -8.27 -12.04 3.31
C HIS A 296 -7.74 -11.18 2.15
N HIS A 297 -7.60 -9.87 2.37
CA HIS A 297 -7.18 -8.90 1.35
C HIS A 297 -6.40 -7.73 1.98
N PRO A 298 -5.45 -7.12 1.26
CA PRO A 298 -4.97 -7.53 -0.07
C PRO A 298 -4.11 -8.82 0.00
N PRO A 299 -4.08 -9.64 -1.07
CA PRO A 299 -3.22 -10.81 -1.11
C PRO A 299 -1.75 -10.37 -1.00
N PHE A 300 -1.00 -11.02 -0.11
CA PHE A 300 0.43 -10.81 -0.01
C PHE A 300 1.13 -11.92 -0.81
N PRO A 301 1.96 -11.62 -1.83
CA PRO A 301 2.45 -12.63 -2.78
C PRO A 301 3.19 -13.84 -2.19
N ALA A 302 3.65 -13.76 -0.93
CA ALA A 302 4.35 -14.84 -0.24
C ALA A 302 3.44 -15.80 0.56
N PHE A 303 2.13 -15.53 0.60
CA PHE A 303 1.15 -16.35 1.31
C PHE A 303 -0.06 -16.60 0.42
N ASP A 304 -0.69 -17.76 0.57
CA ASP A 304 -1.95 -18.10 -0.10
C ASP A 304 -3.12 -17.67 0.80
N PRO A 305 -3.85 -16.59 0.49
CA PRO A 305 -5.00 -16.18 1.28
C PRO A 305 -6.24 -17.06 1.01
N PRO A 306 -7.14 -17.23 1.99
CA PRO A 306 -7.05 -16.71 3.35
C PRO A 306 -6.19 -17.58 4.28
N TYR A 307 -5.41 -16.95 5.16
CA TYR A 307 -4.59 -17.65 6.16
C TYR A 307 -4.71 -17.02 7.55
N ALA A 308 -4.54 -17.83 8.59
CA ALA A 308 -4.59 -17.39 9.97
C ALA A 308 -3.18 -17.09 10.52
N VAL A 309 -3.05 -15.97 11.22
CA VAL A 309 -1.87 -15.63 12.02
C VAL A 309 -2.32 -15.53 13.47
N GLY A 310 -1.74 -16.39 14.31
CA GLY A 310 -2.04 -16.48 15.74
C GLY A 310 -1.01 -15.72 16.57
N LEU A 311 -1.49 -15.11 17.64
CA LEU A 311 -0.70 -14.81 18.83
C LEU A 311 -0.83 -16.01 19.76
N ILE A 312 0.24 -16.80 19.88
CA ILE A 312 0.28 -18.05 20.63
C ILE A 312 0.87 -17.78 22.00
N GLU A 313 0.17 -18.20 23.05
CA GLU A 313 0.69 -18.22 24.42
C GLU A 313 1.31 -19.59 24.69
N LEU A 314 2.62 -19.59 24.92
CA LEU A 314 3.39 -20.81 25.22
C LEU A 314 3.22 -21.20 26.68
N SER A 315 3.43 -22.47 27.00
CA SER A 315 3.36 -22.99 28.38
C SER A 315 4.33 -22.27 29.34
N GLU A 316 5.41 -21.68 28.84
CA GLU A 316 6.36 -20.88 29.63
C GLU A 316 5.85 -19.44 29.94
N GLY A 317 4.65 -19.08 29.49
CA GLY A 317 3.98 -17.81 29.81
C GLY A 317 4.36 -16.62 28.93
N VAL A 318 5.18 -16.84 27.90
CA VAL A 318 5.50 -15.83 26.86
C VAL A 318 4.62 -16.03 25.63
N ARG A 319 4.53 -14.99 24.79
CA ARG A 319 3.72 -15.04 23.56
C ARG A 319 4.56 -14.86 22.31
N ILE A 320 4.19 -15.60 21.26
CA ILE A 320 4.83 -15.55 19.94
C ILE A 320 3.77 -15.35 18.85
N VAL A 321 4.10 -14.53 17.86
CA VAL A 321 3.28 -14.40 16.64
C VAL A 321 3.75 -15.43 15.62
N SER A 322 2.84 -16.26 15.12
CA SER A 322 3.16 -17.28 14.13
C SER A 322 1.92 -17.73 13.34
N ASN A 323 2.12 -18.42 12.21
CA ASN A 323 1.03 -19.04 11.46
C ASN A 323 0.43 -20.22 12.24
N VAL A 324 -0.89 -20.36 12.17
CA VAL A 324 -1.61 -21.55 12.66
C VAL A 324 -1.86 -22.49 11.49
N THR A 325 -1.32 -23.70 11.56
CA THR A 325 -1.37 -24.71 10.48
C THR A 325 -2.15 -25.96 10.92
N GLY A 326 -2.39 -26.89 9.99
CA GLY A 326 -3.08 -28.16 10.28
C GLY A 326 -4.60 -28.04 10.43
N VAL A 327 -5.17 -26.84 10.30
CA VAL A 327 -6.61 -26.60 10.37
C VAL A 327 -7.00 -25.49 9.38
N PRO A 328 -8.19 -25.52 8.75
CA PRO A 328 -8.67 -24.41 7.93
C PRO A 328 -8.73 -23.09 8.71
N TYR A 329 -8.45 -21.97 8.04
CA TYR A 329 -8.38 -20.64 8.68
C TYR A 329 -9.66 -20.26 9.44
N ASP A 330 -10.82 -20.70 8.94
CA ASP A 330 -12.15 -20.40 9.49
C ASP A 330 -12.52 -21.28 10.68
N LYS A 331 -11.67 -22.25 11.04
CA LYS A 331 -11.81 -23.13 12.20
C LYS A 331 -10.86 -22.79 13.34
N VAL A 332 -9.90 -21.87 13.14
CA VAL A 332 -9.03 -21.38 14.22
C VAL A 332 -9.89 -20.68 15.30
N ARG A 333 -9.67 -21.02 16.58
CA ARG A 333 -10.43 -20.45 17.71
C ARG A 333 -9.49 -20.04 18.83
N ILE A 334 -9.87 -19.00 19.57
CA ILE A 334 -9.18 -18.64 20.82
C ILE A 334 -9.29 -19.82 21.80
N GLY A 335 -8.19 -20.13 22.49
CA GLY A 335 -8.05 -21.27 23.40
C GLY A 335 -7.71 -22.59 22.72
N MET A 336 -7.63 -22.65 21.38
CA MET A 336 -7.27 -23.86 20.67
C MET A 336 -5.84 -24.32 21.04
N PRO A 337 -5.63 -25.58 21.43
CA PRO A 337 -4.30 -26.10 21.70
C PRO A 337 -3.51 -26.22 20.39
N VAL A 338 -2.25 -25.81 20.42
CA VAL A 338 -1.34 -25.86 19.28
C VAL A 338 0.03 -26.40 19.70
N ARG A 339 0.75 -26.97 18.74
CA ARG A 339 2.10 -27.49 18.93
C ARG A 339 3.07 -26.88 17.93
N LEU A 340 4.24 -26.50 18.41
CA LEU A 340 5.35 -25.98 17.62
C LEU A 340 5.83 -27.03 16.62
N GLU A 341 5.96 -26.61 15.37
CA GLU A 341 6.65 -27.29 14.29
C GLU A 341 7.64 -26.33 13.63
N PHE A 342 8.63 -26.86 12.93
CA PHE A 342 9.58 -26.07 12.14
C PHE A 342 9.35 -26.37 10.67
N GLU A 343 8.85 -25.38 9.94
CA GLU A 343 8.57 -25.50 8.52
C GLU A 343 9.69 -24.87 7.71
N ARG A 344 10.23 -25.64 6.76
CA ARG A 344 11.23 -25.18 5.81
C ARG A 344 10.54 -24.65 4.56
N TYR A 345 10.81 -23.38 4.24
CA TYR A 345 10.24 -22.72 3.06
C TYR A 345 11.20 -22.72 1.86
N ASP A 346 12.51 -22.75 2.11
CA ASP A 346 13.57 -22.92 1.11
C ASP A 346 14.88 -23.42 1.77
N GLU A 347 15.99 -23.48 1.03
CA GLU A 347 17.28 -23.99 1.54
C GLU A 347 17.82 -23.21 2.75
N GLU A 348 17.46 -21.93 2.87
CA GLU A 348 18.00 -21.01 3.88
C GLU A 348 16.95 -20.55 4.90
N LEU A 349 15.65 -20.81 4.68
CA LEU A 349 14.56 -20.37 5.57
C LEU A 349 13.85 -21.51 6.27
N VAL A 350 13.96 -21.52 7.59
CA VAL A 350 13.10 -22.29 8.50
C VAL A 350 12.37 -21.31 9.41
N LEU A 351 11.07 -21.51 9.61
CA LEU A 351 10.25 -20.70 10.53
C LEU A 351 9.54 -21.60 11.55
N PRO A 352 9.38 -21.14 12.81
CA PRO A 352 8.54 -21.82 13.77
C PRO A 352 7.06 -21.55 13.43
N VAL A 353 6.31 -22.60 13.16
CA VAL A 353 4.86 -22.57 12.93
C VAL A 353 4.14 -23.35 14.03
N PHE A 354 2.84 -23.09 14.22
CA PHE A 354 2.05 -23.76 15.26
C PHE A 354 0.92 -24.55 14.63
N ARG A 355 1.03 -25.88 14.69
CA ARG A 355 0.00 -26.78 14.20
C ARG A 355 -1.10 -26.94 15.24
N ALA A 356 -2.36 -26.82 14.83
CA ALA A 356 -3.49 -27.14 15.67
C ALA A 356 -3.40 -28.61 16.15
N GLY A 357 -3.54 -28.82 17.45
CA GLY A 357 -3.68 -30.17 17.99
C GLY A 357 -5.03 -30.76 17.59
N ASP A 358 -5.07 -32.08 17.36
CA ASP A 358 -6.32 -32.80 17.06
C ASP A 358 -7.26 -32.71 18.27
N GLY A 359 -8.07 -31.65 18.31
CA GLY A 359 -9.19 -31.52 19.22
C GLY A 359 -10.28 -32.48 18.76
N THR A 360 -10.28 -33.69 19.34
CA THR A 360 -11.40 -34.62 19.47
C THR A 360 -12.64 -34.25 18.66
N GLU A 361 -12.88 -34.97 17.57
CA GLU A 361 -14.21 -35.14 17.00
C GLU A 361 -15.19 -35.53 18.13
N GLY A 362 -15.97 -34.56 18.59
CA GLY A 362 -17.05 -34.78 19.54
C GLY A 362 -18.14 -35.58 18.86
N GLY A 363 -18.19 -36.87 19.20
CA GLY A 363 -19.13 -37.84 18.67
C GLY A 363 -20.59 -37.42 18.80
N GLY A 364 -21.36 -37.73 17.77
CA GLY A 364 -22.80 -37.76 17.84
C GLY A 364 -23.27 -38.91 18.74
N HIS A 365 -24.12 -38.58 19.70
CA HIS A 365 -25.34 -39.33 19.95
C HIS A 365 -26.41 -38.40 20.52
#